data_AF-A0AAU9T6U0-F1
#
_entry.id   AF-A0AAU9T6U0-F1
#
_cell.length_a   1.000
_cell.length_b   1.000
_cell.length_c   1.000
_cell.angle_alpha   90.00
_cell.angle_beta   90.00
_cell.angle_gamma   90.00
#
_symmetry.space_group_name_H-M   'P 1'
#
loop_
_entity.id
_entity.type
_entity.pdbx_description
1 polymer ?
#
loop_
_entity_poly.entity_id
_entity_poly.type
_entity_poly.pdbx_seq_one_letter_code
_entity_poly.pdbx_strand_id
1 'polypeptide(L)'
;MEVFDPKTQTWEPVLCRLPVLCPLLANIRNNIKLNSTVIEGRIYYMFESTTLAYHPKEDKWEAIRERMGGLGSCCVIDKVLYCGSVSQGLKWYDTKKHNWVNIKGLEVLPKFTSYDSVKLADYGGTLAVFSKNMYYVSKETRVWCAVIVFERRGNDEIWGTVEWFDTVLTVPNFYSLVCAL
;
A
#
# COMPACT_ATOMS: atom_id res chain seq x y z
N MET A 1 16.92 -1.44 8.16
CA MET A 1 15.70 -2.04 8.77
C MET A 1 16.09 -2.43 10.18
N GLU A 2 15.17 -2.38 11.13
CA GLU A 2 15.40 -2.92 12.47
C GLU A 2 14.36 -4.02 12.70
N VAL A 3 14.76 -5.08 13.38
CA VAL A 3 13.88 -6.19 13.73
C VAL A 3 13.80 -6.26 15.24
N PHE A 4 12.58 -6.30 15.76
CA PHE A 4 12.32 -6.47 17.19
C PHE A 4 12.15 -7.96 17.49
N ASP A 5 12.95 -8.49 18.40
CA ASP A 5 12.73 -9.84 18.94
C ASP A 5 11.89 -9.74 20.23
N PRO A 6 10.64 -10.25 20.22
CA PRO A 6 9.78 -10.18 21.40
C PRO A 6 10.26 -11.05 22.57
N LYS A 7 11.13 -12.05 22.34
CA LYS A 7 11.68 -12.91 23.40
C LYS A 7 12.78 -12.21 24.17
N THR A 8 13.70 -11.54 23.47
CA THR A 8 14.82 -10.83 24.10
C THR A 8 14.49 -9.37 24.40
N GLN A 9 13.40 -8.84 23.83
CA GLN A 9 12.99 -7.44 23.91
C GLN A 9 14.07 -6.47 23.37
N THR A 10 14.83 -6.92 22.38
CA THR A 10 15.90 -6.12 21.75
C THR A 10 15.57 -5.81 20.30
N TRP A 11 16.15 -4.70 19.82
CA TRP A 11 16.14 -4.33 18.42
C TRP A 11 17.49 -4.66 17.80
N GLU A 12 17.48 -5.33 16.65
CA GLU A 12 18.68 -5.65 15.89
C GLU A 12 18.66 -4.99 14.51
N PRO A 13 19.78 -4.38 14.08
CA PRO A 13 19.85 -3.74 12.78
C PRO A 13 20.06 -4.78 11.67
N VAL A 14 19.21 -4.74 10.65
CA VAL A 14 19.39 -5.46 9.39
C VAL A 14 19.84 -4.48 8.32
N LEU A 15 21.09 -4.65 7.89
CA LEU A 15 21.77 -3.75 6.96
C LEU A 15 21.59 -4.23 5.52
N CYS A 16 21.08 -3.34 4.66
CA CYS A 16 21.10 -3.59 3.22
C CYS A 16 22.47 -3.22 2.66
N ARG A 17 23.16 -4.22 2.07
CA ARG A 17 24.52 -4.04 1.52
C ARG A 17 24.55 -3.87 -0.01
N LEU A 18 23.40 -3.62 -0.65
CA LEU A 18 23.32 -3.50 -2.11
C LEU A 18 23.90 -2.15 -2.60
N PRO A 19 24.92 -2.15 -3.49
CA PRO A 19 25.55 -0.92 -4.00
C PRO A 19 24.61 0.02 -4.75
N VAL A 20 23.54 -0.52 -5.33
CA VAL A 20 22.49 0.20 -6.09
C VAL A 20 21.84 1.31 -5.26
N LEU A 21 21.93 1.24 -3.94
CA LEU A 21 21.27 2.16 -3.03
C LEU A 21 22.08 3.39 -2.65
N CYS A 22 23.37 3.50 -2.95
CA CYS A 22 24.18 4.65 -2.53
C CYS A 22 23.64 6.02 -2.99
N PRO A 23 23.12 6.18 -4.24
CA PRO A 23 22.46 7.43 -4.65
C PRO A 23 21.00 7.56 -4.15
N LEU A 24 20.33 6.44 -3.88
CA LEU A 24 18.93 6.40 -3.46
C LEU A 24 18.79 6.67 -1.95
N LEU A 25 19.66 6.11 -1.11
CA LEU A 25 19.78 6.38 0.32
C LEU A 25 20.13 7.84 0.61
N ALA A 26 20.94 8.47 -0.25
CA ALA A 26 21.21 9.91 -0.18
C ALA A 26 19.94 10.76 -0.37
N ASN A 27 18.97 10.26 -1.15
CA ASN A 27 17.67 10.90 -1.40
C ASN A 27 16.55 10.42 -0.46
N ILE A 28 16.72 9.36 0.34
CA ILE A 28 15.73 8.96 1.37
C ILE A 28 15.51 10.08 2.39
N ARG A 29 16.51 10.95 2.59
CA ARG A 29 16.38 12.15 3.41
C ARG A 29 15.33 13.14 2.88
N ASN A 30 14.93 13.02 1.61
CA ASN A 30 13.95 13.87 0.93
C ASN A 30 12.66 13.09 0.62
N ASN A 31 11.71 13.02 1.56
CA ASN A 31 10.27 12.77 1.30
C ASN A 31 9.89 11.63 0.33
N ILE A 32 10.69 10.57 0.18
CA ILE A 32 10.29 9.43 -0.64
C ILE A 32 9.18 8.69 0.09
N LYS A 33 7.98 8.63 -0.50
CA LYS A 33 6.90 7.74 -0.01
C LYS A 33 7.38 6.30 -0.13
N LEU A 34 7.81 5.74 1.01
CA LEU A 34 8.15 4.35 1.14
C LEU A 34 6.88 3.57 1.49
N ASN A 35 6.48 2.65 0.62
CA ASN A 35 5.54 1.61 0.99
C ASN A 35 6.33 0.33 1.24
N SER A 36 6.05 -0.35 2.35
CA SER A 36 6.52 -1.71 2.58
C SER A 36 5.36 -2.69 2.65
N THR A 37 5.62 -3.94 2.27
CA THR A 37 4.60 -4.99 2.34
C THR A 37 5.25 -6.36 2.44
N VAL A 38 4.49 -7.36 2.86
CA VAL A 38 4.93 -8.75 2.95
C VAL A 38 4.14 -9.59 1.95
N ILE A 39 4.83 -10.21 1.01
CA ILE A 39 4.23 -11.12 0.04
C ILE A 39 5.00 -12.44 0.14
N GLU A 40 4.28 -13.52 0.46
CA GLU A 40 4.85 -14.87 0.58
C GLU A 40 6.10 -14.96 1.48
N GLY A 41 6.11 -14.17 2.57
CA GLY A 41 7.20 -14.15 3.56
C GLY A 41 8.42 -13.33 3.15
N ARG A 42 8.38 -12.63 2.01
CA ARG A 42 9.40 -11.67 1.59
C ARG A 42 8.92 -10.25 1.91
N ILE A 43 9.82 -9.42 2.42
CA ILE A 43 9.53 -8.02 2.75
C ILE A 43 9.93 -7.16 1.57
N TYR A 44 8.94 -6.54 0.92
CA TYR A 44 9.16 -5.64 -0.20
C TYR A 44 9.20 -4.20 0.26
N TYR A 45 10.21 -3.46 -0.21
CA TYR A 45 10.35 -2.02 -0.05
C TYR A 45 10.19 -1.37 -1.42
N MET A 46 9.08 -0.67 -1.59
CA MET A 46 8.67 -0.06 -2.85
C MET A 46 8.98 1.43 -2.80
N PHE A 47 10.06 1.82 -3.45
CA PHE A 47 10.46 3.21 -3.65
C PHE A 47 9.85 3.72 -4.94
N GLU A 48 9.86 5.05 -5.14
CA GLU A 48 9.34 5.63 -6.36
C GLU A 48 10.01 5.07 -7.62
N SER A 49 11.34 4.91 -7.63
CA SER A 49 12.11 4.51 -8.81
C SER A 49 12.65 3.08 -8.79
N THR A 50 12.53 2.37 -7.66
CA THR A 50 13.11 1.03 -7.49
C THR A 50 12.29 0.19 -6.52
N THR A 51 12.54 -1.11 -6.49
CA THR A 51 11.96 -2.00 -5.49
C THR A 51 13.01 -2.97 -4.96
N LEU A 52 13.01 -3.19 -3.65
CA LEU A 52 13.87 -4.16 -3.00
C LEU A 52 13.03 -5.23 -2.34
N ALA A 53 13.55 -6.45 -2.30
CA ALA A 53 13.02 -7.53 -1.48
C ALA A 53 14.08 -7.93 -0.46
N TYR A 54 13.66 -8.09 0.79
CA TYR A 54 14.42 -8.77 1.82
C TYR A 54 13.82 -10.16 2.04
N HIS A 55 14.69 -11.16 2.10
CA HIS A 55 14.37 -12.57 2.32
C HIS A 55 14.80 -12.94 3.74
N PRO A 56 13.90 -12.90 4.74
CA PRO A 56 14.28 -13.09 6.14
C PRO A 56 14.91 -14.44 6.43
N LYS A 57 14.49 -15.49 5.73
CA LYS A 57 15.02 -16.85 5.89
C LYS A 57 16.46 -17.01 5.38
N GLU A 58 16.86 -16.20 4.42
CA GLU A 58 18.18 -16.26 3.77
C GLU A 58 19.11 -15.12 4.21
N ASP A 59 18.60 -14.20 5.05
CA ASP A 59 19.22 -12.91 5.38
C ASP A 59 19.80 -12.19 4.14
N LYS A 60 19.00 -12.17 3.06
CA LYS A 60 19.46 -11.72 1.75
C LYS A 60 18.60 -10.57 1.24
N TRP A 61 19.27 -9.58 0.68
CA TRP A 61 18.65 -8.50 -0.07
C TRP A 61 18.71 -8.77 -1.56
N GLU A 62 17.63 -8.46 -2.26
CA GLU A 62 17.50 -8.58 -3.71
C GLU A 62 16.95 -7.27 -4.29
N ALA A 63 17.55 -6.79 -5.37
CA ALA A 63 17.00 -5.69 -6.14
C ALA A 63 16.01 -6.24 -7.17
N ILE A 64 14.76 -5.80 -7.07
CA ILE A 64 13.70 -6.13 -8.02
C ILE A 64 13.78 -5.12 -9.16
N ARG A 65 13.91 -5.60 -10.39
CA ARG A 65 14.05 -4.74 -11.58
C ARG A 65 12.74 -4.03 -11.90
N GLU A 66 11.63 -4.69 -11.60
CA GLU A 66 10.29 -4.24 -11.88
C GLU A 66 9.86 -3.17 -10.87
N ARG A 67 9.27 -2.09 -11.39
CA ARG A 67 8.85 -0.95 -10.60
C ARG A 67 7.49 -1.23 -9.96
N MET A 68 7.49 -1.55 -8.67
CA MET A 68 6.25 -1.71 -7.90
C MET A 68 5.82 -0.44 -7.15
N GLY A 69 6.74 0.49 -6.87
CA GLY A 69 6.42 1.73 -6.14
C GLY A 69 5.85 2.86 -7.00
N GLY A 70 5.62 4.01 -6.35
CA GLY A 70 5.02 5.20 -6.98
C GLY A 70 3.50 5.31 -6.84
N LEU A 71 2.84 4.36 -6.15
CA LEU A 71 1.43 4.43 -5.78
C LEU A 71 1.25 4.85 -4.31
N GLY A 72 0.00 5.14 -3.93
CA GLY A 72 -0.39 5.54 -2.58
C GLY A 72 -0.37 4.38 -1.59
N SER A 73 -1.32 4.33 -0.66
CA SER A 73 -1.40 3.23 0.30
C SER A 73 -1.58 1.88 -0.40
N CYS A 74 -0.93 0.85 0.15
CA CYS A 74 -0.97 -0.51 -0.38
C CYS A 74 -1.36 -1.52 0.70
N CYS A 75 -1.91 -2.66 0.29
CA CYS A 75 -2.33 -3.75 1.16
C CYS A 75 -2.22 -5.08 0.40
N VAL A 76 -1.85 -6.16 1.09
CA VAL A 76 -1.82 -7.51 0.52
C VAL A 76 -2.98 -8.30 1.07
N ILE A 77 -3.80 -8.86 0.18
CA ILE A 77 -4.91 -9.76 0.52
C ILE A 77 -4.78 -10.99 -0.35
N ASP A 78 -4.82 -12.17 0.26
CA ASP A 78 -4.61 -13.47 -0.41
C ASP A 78 -3.42 -13.45 -1.40
N LYS A 79 -2.27 -12.96 -0.92
CA LYS A 79 -1.00 -12.84 -1.66
C LYS A 79 -1.03 -11.88 -2.86
N VAL A 80 -2.12 -11.17 -3.10
CA VAL A 80 -2.23 -10.15 -4.14
C VAL A 80 -1.98 -8.77 -3.53
N LEU A 81 -1.09 -8.00 -4.15
CA LEU A 81 -0.81 -6.63 -3.75
C LEU A 81 -1.80 -5.66 -4.41
N TYR A 82 -2.54 -4.93 -3.59
CA TYR A 82 -3.45 -3.87 -3.99
C TYR A 82 -2.89 -2.51 -3.57
N CYS A 83 -3.07 -1.48 -4.40
CA CYS A 83 -2.68 -0.11 -4.06
C CYS A 83 -3.69 0.92 -4.58
N GLY A 84 -3.81 2.02 -3.84
CA GLY A 84 -4.54 3.21 -4.27
C GLY A 84 -3.68 4.08 -5.19
N SER A 85 -4.22 4.44 -6.35
CA SER A 85 -3.62 5.38 -7.30
C SER A 85 -4.40 6.69 -7.30
N VAL A 86 -3.69 7.81 -7.16
CA VAL A 86 -4.28 9.14 -7.36
C VAL A 86 -4.84 9.21 -8.78
N SER A 87 -6.07 9.70 -8.93
CA SER A 87 -6.84 9.83 -10.18
C SER A 87 -7.25 8.53 -10.91
N GLN A 88 -6.58 7.41 -10.65
CA GLN A 88 -6.83 6.15 -11.35
C GLN A 88 -7.56 5.09 -10.50
N GLY A 89 -7.78 5.36 -9.21
CA GLY A 89 -8.53 4.47 -8.32
C GLY A 89 -7.68 3.30 -7.82
N LEU A 90 -8.32 2.17 -7.52
CA LEU A 90 -7.65 0.98 -6.99
C LEU A 90 -7.05 0.13 -8.11
N LYS A 91 -5.85 -0.40 -7.83
CA LYS A 91 -5.11 -1.28 -8.73
C LYS A 91 -4.59 -2.49 -7.98
N TRP A 92 -4.32 -3.55 -8.73
CA TRP A 92 -3.59 -4.72 -8.25
C TRP A 92 -2.32 -4.93 -9.08
N TYR A 93 -1.31 -5.56 -8.48
CA TYR A 93 -0.07 -5.87 -9.17
C TYR A 93 -0.14 -7.25 -9.82
N ASP A 94 -0.09 -7.29 -11.15
CA ASP A 94 -0.03 -8.52 -11.93
C ASP A 94 1.42 -8.98 -12.02
N THR A 95 1.77 -10.00 -11.24
CA THR A 95 3.13 -10.55 -11.20
C THR A 95 3.55 -11.23 -12.50
N LYS A 96 2.60 -11.69 -13.33
CA LYS A 96 2.90 -12.31 -14.64
C LYS A 96 3.21 -11.24 -15.68
N LYS A 97 2.50 -10.11 -15.65
CA LYS A 97 2.72 -8.97 -16.56
C LYS A 97 3.72 -7.95 -16.04
N HIS A 98 4.16 -8.11 -14.78
CA HIS A 98 5.02 -7.17 -14.08
C HIS A 98 4.50 -5.72 -14.13
N ASN A 99 3.18 -5.55 -13.95
CA ASN A 99 2.54 -4.26 -14.13
C ASN A 99 1.29 -4.06 -13.24
N TRP A 100 0.93 -2.81 -13.00
CA TRP A 100 -0.27 -2.40 -12.29
C TRP A 100 -1.51 -2.43 -13.20
N VAL A 101 -2.52 -3.18 -12.79
CA VAL A 101 -3.77 -3.36 -13.53
C VAL A 101 -4.94 -2.76 -12.74
N ASN A 102 -5.84 -2.05 -13.43
CA ASN A 102 -7.03 -1.49 -12.80
C ASN A 102 -7.99 -2.62 -12.38
N ILE A 103 -8.60 -2.48 -11.21
CA ILE A 103 -9.67 -3.37 -10.77
C ILE A 103 -10.97 -2.97 -11.47
N LYS A 104 -11.68 -3.95 -12.03
CA LYS A 104 -12.98 -3.73 -12.71
C LYS A 104 -14.14 -3.75 -11.72
N GLY A 105 -15.29 -3.16 -12.05
CA GLY A 105 -16.51 -3.24 -11.23
C GLY A 105 -16.59 -2.23 -10.09
N LEU A 106 -15.62 -1.31 -10.00
CA LEU A 106 -15.54 -0.27 -8.96
C LEU A 106 -15.91 1.13 -9.46
N GLU A 107 -16.64 1.23 -10.56
CA GLU A 107 -17.04 2.50 -11.18
C GLU A 107 -17.97 3.32 -10.28
N VAL A 108 -18.64 2.66 -9.31
CA VAL A 108 -19.50 3.31 -8.31
C VAL A 108 -18.71 4.06 -7.23
N LEU A 109 -17.42 3.76 -7.05
CA LEU A 109 -16.60 4.45 -6.06
C LEU A 109 -16.09 5.80 -6.60
N PRO A 110 -16.06 6.84 -5.77
CA PRO A 110 -15.45 8.10 -6.17
C PRO A 110 -13.96 7.91 -6.44
N LYS A 111 -13.45 8.56 -7.49
CA LYS A 111 -12.02 8.57 -7.79
C LYS A 111 -11.28 9.42 -6.76
N PHE A 112 -10.15 8.92 -6.29
CA PHE A 112 -9.26 9.67 -5.41
C PHE A 112 -8.60 10.83 -6.15
N THR A 113 -8.58 12.00 -5.52
CA THR A 113 -7.85 13.19 -5.95
C THR A 113 -6.48 13.24 -5.28
N SER A 114 -5.62 14.17 -5.72
CA SER A 114 -4.32 14.43 -5.08
C SER A 114 -4.45 14.97 -3.64
N TYR A 115 -5.64 15.43 -3.26
CA TYR A 115 -5.95 15.96 -1.94
C TYR A 115 -6.54 14.91 -1.00
N ASP A 116 -6.80 13.69 -1.47
CA ASP A 116 -7.36 12.64 -0.63
C ASP A 116 -6.25 11.86 0.07
N SER A 117 -6.40 11.73 1.38
CA SER A 117 -5.62 10.77 2.16
C SER A 117 -6.33 9.43 2.11
N VAL A 118 -5.71 8.44 1.47
CA VAL A 118 -6.26 7.09 1.31
C VAL A 118 -5.42 6.10 2.10
N LYS A 119 -6.08 5.22 2.87
CA LYS A 119 -5.48 4.09 3.56
C LYS A 119 -6.19 2.80 3.21
N LEU A 120 -5.40 1.75 2.98
CA LEU A 120 -5.87 0.42 2.64
C LEU A 120 -5.53 -0.54 3.77
N ALA A 121 -6.46 -1.44 4.09
CA ALA A 121 -6.28 -2.46 5.09
C ALA A 121 -6.99 -3.76 4.70
N ASP A 122 -6.44 -4.89 5.14
CA ASP A 122 -7.10 -6.19 5.07
C ASP A 122 -8.17 -6.25 6.16
N TYR A 123 -9.40 -6.53 5.75
CA TYR A 123 -10.55 -6.71 6.61
C TYR A 123 -11.14 -8.11 6.38
N GLY A 124 -10.49 -9.11 6.97
CA GLY A 124 -10.95 -10.50 6.92
C GLY A 124 -10.96 -11.11 5.53
N GLY A 125 -9.97 -10.78 4.69
CA GLY A 125 -9.90 -11.23 3.30
C GLY A 125 -10.61 -10.31 2.31
N THR A 126 -11.18 -9.21 2.79
CA THR A 126 -11.75 -8.13 1.96
C THR A 126 -10.90 -6.87 2.09
N LEU A 127 -11.01 -5.96 1.13
CA LEU A 127 -10.28 -4.70 1.18
C LEU A 127 -11.13 -3.62 1.84
N ALA A 128 -10.66 -3.09 2.96
CA ALA A 128 -11.17 -1.86 3.52
C ALA A 128 -10.37 -0.66 2.99
N VAL A 129 -11.09 0.33 2.47
CA VAL A 129 -10.54 1.55 1.88
C VAL A 129 -11.03 2.74 2.68
N PHE A 130 -10.15 3.36 3.44
CA PHE A 130 -10.44 4.59 4.16
C PHE A 130 -9.99 5.79 3.35
N SER A 131 -10.86 6.78 3.20
CA SER A 131 -10.49 8.03 2.54
C SER A 131 -11.00 9.25 3.29
N LYS A 132 -10.23 10.33 3.23
CA LYS A 132 -10.67 11.65 3.65
C LYS A 132 -10.09 12.72 2.75
N ASN A 133 -10.88 13.77 2.50
CA ASN A 133 -10.44 14.91 1.72
C ASN A 133 -9.71 15.92 2.61
N MET A 134 -8.48 16.29 2.25
CA MET A 134 -7.66 17.23 3.03
C MET A 134 -7.76 18.68 2.54
N TYR A 135 -8.54 18.98 1.50
CA TYR A 135 -8.61 20.31 0.89
C TYR A 135 -9.64 21.23 1.56
N TYR A 136 -10.72 20.68 2.12
CA TYR A 136 -11.77 21.50 2.71
C TYR A 136 -11.28 22.14 4.02
N VAL A 137 -11.36 23.48 4.09
CA VAL A 137 -11.08 24.29 5.29
C VAL A 137 -12.29 24.25 6.25
N SER A 138 -12.91 23.09 6.39
CA SER A 138 -13.93 22.86 7.42
C SER A 138 -13.23 22.53 8.74
N LYS A 139 -13.90 22.82 9.87
CA LYS A 139 -13.41 22.42 11.20
C LYS A 139 -13.32 20.90 11.33
N GLU A 140 -14.21 20.21 10.62
CA GLU A 140 -14.39 18.76 10.67
C GLU A 140 -14.36 18.16 9.27
N THR A 141 -13.83 16.95 9.18
CA THR A 141 -13.70 16.18 7.94
C THR A 141 -14.29 14.80 8.15
N ARG A 142 -15.11 14.36 7.18
CA ARG A 142 -15.67 13.00 7.18
C ARG A 142 -14.63 12.00 6.68
N VAL A 143 -14.52 10.90 7.39
CA VAL A 143 -13.77 9.72 6.98
C VAL A 143 -14.76 8.75 6.37
N TRP A 144 -14.57 8.47 5.08
CA TRP A 144 -15.32 7.47 4.36
C TRP A 144 -14.62 6.13 4.46
N CYS A 145 -15.40 5.05 4.45
CA CYS A 145 -14.86 3.71 4.29
C CYS A 145 -15.68 2.94 3.26
N ALA A 146 -14.99 2.23 2.37
CA ALA A 146 -15.57 1.25 1.48
C ALA A 146 -15.00 -0.14 1.81
N VAL A 147 -15.86 -1.15 1.89
CA VAL A 147 -15.48 -2.56 1.99
C VAL A 147 -15.72 -3.21 0.64
N ILE A 148 -14.67 -3.81 0.09
CA ILE A 148 -14.65 -4.35 -1.27
C ILE A 148 -14.25 -5.81 -1.22
N VAL A 149 -15.11 -6.66 -1.78
CA VAL A 149 -14.78 -8.05 -2.06
C VAL A 149 -14.22 -8.19 -3.46
N PHE A 150 -13.27 -9.11 -3.61
CA PHE A 150 -12.65 -9.40 -4.90
C PHE A 150 -12.99 -10.81 -5.36
N GLU A 151 -13.20 -10.93 -6.67
CA GLU A 151 -13.30 -12.21 -7.34
C GLU A 151 -12.35 -12.25 -8.54
N ARG A 152 -11.76 -13.41 -8.78
CA ARG A 152 -10.97 -13.67 -9.98
C ARG A 152 -11.88 -14.23 -11.06
N ARG A 153 -11.91 -13.57 -12.22
CA ARG A 153 -12.63 -14.04 -13.40
C ARG A 153 -11.64 -14.55 -14.46
N GLY A 154 -12.15 -15.04 -15.59
CA GLY A 154 -11.32 -15.56 -16.68
C GLY A 154 -10.21 -14.58 -17.10
N ASN A 155 -9.08 -15.12 -17.57
CA ASN A 155 -7.85 -14.37 -17.91
C ASN A 155 -7.13 -13.68 -16.73
N ASP A 156 -7.28 -14.21 -15.51
CA ASP A 156 -6.67 -13.67 -14.28
C ASP A 156 -7.08 -12.21 -13.98
N GLU A 157 -8.25 -11.79 -14.45
CA GLU A 157 -8.78 -10.47 -14.14
C GLU A 157 -9.36 -10.43 -12.74
N ILE A 158 -9.06 -9.35 -12.00
CA ILE A 158 -9.67 -9.09 -10.69
C ILE A 158 -10.83 -8.09 -10.85
N TRP A 159 -12.00 -8.52 -10.39
CA TRP A 159 -13.20 -7.70 -10.28
C TRP A 159 -13.47 -7.41 -8.81
N GLY A 160 -13.87 -6.18 -8.52
CA GLY A 160 -14.27 -5.74 -7.19
C GLY A 160 -15.77 -5.48 -7.15
N THR A 161 -16.39 -5.82 -6.03
CA THR A 161 -17.77 -5.44 -5.70
C THR A 161 -17.76 -4.71 -4.36
N VAL A 162 -18.41 -3.54 -4.30
CA VAL A 162 -18.54 -2.77 -3.07
C VAL A 162 -19.67 -3.37 -2.24
N GLU A 163 -19.34 -3.98 -1.11
CA GLU A 163 -20.35 -4.53 -0.18
C GLU A 163 -20.94 -3.46 0.72
N TRP A 164 -20.12 -2.47 1.08
CA TRP A 164 -20.50 -1.41 1.98
C TRP A 164 -19.71 -0.13 1.70
N PHE A 165 -20.37 1.02 1.76
CA PHE A 165 -19.74 2.32 1.57
C PHE A 165 -20.50 3.40 2.34
N ASP A 166 -19.90 3.95 3.40
CA ASP A 166 -20.48 5.05 4.17
C ASP A 166 -19.40 5.85 4.92
N THR A 167 -19.81 6.96 5.53
CA THR A 167 -19.02 7.70 6.51
C THR A 167 -18.95 6.92 7.82
N VAL A 168 -17.72 6.62 8.27
CA VAL A 168 -17.49 5.93 9.57
C VAL A 168 -17.27 6.90 10.72
N LEU A 169 -16.74 8.09 10.43
CA LEU A 169 -16.30 9.02 11.46
C LEU A 169 -16.27 10.46 10.94
N THR A 170 -16.47 11.41 11.84
CA THR A 170 -16.19 12.82 11.63
C THR A 170 -15.08 13.22 12.58
N VAL A 171 -13.96 13.72 12.04
CA VAL A 171 -12.76 14.07 12.82
C VAL A 171 -12.38 15.53 12.62
N PRO A 172 -11.63 16.15 13.56
CA PRO A 172 -11.01 17.44 13.30
C PRO A 172 -10.11 17.37 12.07
N ASN A 173 -10.01 18.48 11.33
CA ASN A 173 -9.33 18.52 10.02
C ASN A 173 -7.86 18.02 10.08
N PHE A 174 -7.16 18.33 11.18
CA PHE A 174 -5.73 18.01 11.39
C PHE A 174 -5.42 16.58 11.86
N TYR A 175 -6.32 15.61 11.67
CA TYR A 175 -6.04 14.22 11.99
C TYR A 175 -5.18 13.54 10.90
N SER A 176 -4.40 12.51 11.21
CA SER A 176 -3.73 11.68 10.21
C SER A 176 -4.29 10.26 10.25
N LEU A 177 -4.65 9.72 9.09
CA LEU A 177 -4.97 8.29 9.00
C LEU A 177 -3.66 7.52 8.98
N VAL A 178 -3.51 6.57 9.90
CA VAL A 178 -2.36 5.66 9.99
C VAL A 178 -2.88 4.22 10.00
N CYS A 179 -2.11 3.30 9.42
CA CYS A 179 -2.37 1.88 9.56
C CYS A 179 -1.55 1.37 10.74
N ALA A 180 -2.17 0.67 11.68
CA ALA A 180 -1.47 -0.13 12.67
C ALA A 180 -1.29 -1.54 12.07
N LEU A 181 -0.08 -2.09 12.20
CA LEU A 181 0.28 -3.44 11.78
C LEU A 181 0.15 -4.41 12.95
#